data_AF-A0A1F2XRT8-F1
#
_entry.id   AF-A0A1F2XRT8-F1
#
_cell.length_a   1.000
_cell.length_b   1.000
_cell.length_c   1.000
_cell.angle_alpha   90.00
_cell.angle_beta   90.00
_cell.angle_gamma   90.00
#
_symmetry.space_group_name_H-M   'P 1'
#
loop_
_entity.id
_entity.type
_entity.pdbx_description
1 polymer ?
#
loop_
_entity_poly.entity_id
_entity_poly.type
_entity_poly.pdbx_seq_one_letter_code
_entity_poly.pdbx_strand_id
1 'polypeptide(L)'
;MRSYKRVFGLALIAAVLCVVQGAPANAVCLGFSGTADGFDQVTAVTRAQAAVAAAIAEYKAQKRLGAVSVTAMRAKPQPYWRDAVSADLYHKPDIVKANSYTVCWAGVISPYVCTSGAKACW
;
A
#
# COMPACT_ATOMS: atom_id res chain seq x y z
N MET A 1 -26.67 -55.17 -0.17
CA MET A 1 -25.33 -54.68 -0.56
C MET A 1 -25.32 -53.31 -1.29
N ARG A 2 -26.38 -52.48 -1.19
CA ARG A 2 -26.47 -51.16 -1.88
C ARG A 2 -26.05 -49.95 -1.00
N SER A 3 -25.94 -50.13 0.32
CA SER A 3 -25.75 -49.03 1.28
C SER A 3 -24.29 -48.58 1.43
N TYR A 4 -23.33 -49.51 1.39
CA TYR A 4 -21.91 -49.21 1.59
C TYR A 4 -21.27 -48.36 0.47
N LYS A 5 -21.79 -48.43 -0.77
CA LYS A 5 -21.26 -47.68 -1.91
C LYS A 5 -21.53 -46.17 -1.83
N ARG A 6 -22.59 -45.75 -1.13
CA ARG A 6 -22.95 -44.33 -0.98
C ARG A 6 -22.10 -43.63 0.09
N VAL A 7 -21.76 -44.33 1.17
CA VAL A 7 -20.95 -43.79 2.27
C VAL A 7 -19.50 -43.56 1.82
N PHE A 8 -18.94 -44.50 1.05
CA PHE A 8 -17.58 -44.33 0.49
C PHE A 8 -17.48 -43.22 -0.55
N GLY A 9 -18.53 -42.98 -1.35
CA GLY A 9 -18.55 -41.90 -2.34
C GLY A 9 -18.53 -40.49 -1.73
N LEU A 10 -19.20 -40.29 -0.59
CA LEU A 10 -19.23 -39.01 0.12
C LEU A 10 -17.91 -38.71 0.86
N ALA A 11 -17.26 -39.73 1.41
CA ALA A 11 -15.98 -39.58 2.09
C ALA A 11 -14.85 -39.17 1.13
N LEU A 12 -14.87 -39.67 -0.11
CA LEU A 12 -13.90 -39.30 -1.14
C LEU A 12 -14.05 -37.84 -1.60
N ILE A 13 -15.27 -37.28 -1.62
CA ILE A 13 -15.50 -35.87 -1.98
C ILE A 13 -15.01 -34.94 -0.86
N ALA A 14 -15.22 -35.32 0.40
CA ALA A 14 -14.74 -34.55 1.56
C ALA A 14 -13.20 -34.51 1.65
N ALA A 15 -12.52 -35.60 1.30
CA ALA A 15 -11.06 -35.66 1.33
C ALA A 15 -10.39 -34.84 0.20
N VAL A 16 -11.03 -34.72 -0.98
CA VAL A 16 -10.50 -33.93 -2.10
C VAL A 16 -10.61 -32.41 -1.84
N LEU A 17 -11.61 -31.97 -1.08
CA LEU A 17 -11.80 -30.55 -0.74
C LEU A 17 -10.79 -30.02 0.30
N CYS A 18 -10.12 -30.90 1.07
CA CYS A 18 -9.14 -30.48 2.08
C CYS A 18 -7.71 -30.29 1.55
N VAL A 19 -7.42 -30.69 0.30
CA VAL A 19 -6.05 -30.64 -0.27
C VAL A 19 -5.85 -29.47 -1.24
N VAL A 20 -6.86 -28.61 -1.44
CA VAL A 20 -6.65 -27.28 -2.05
C VAL A 20 -6.10 -26.34 -0.96
N GLN A 21 -4.96 -26.71 -0.38
CA GLN A 21 -4.10 -25.76 0.29
C GLN A 21 -3.62 -24.82 -0.81
N GLY A 22 -4.25 -23.64 -0.85
CA GLY A 22 -3.90 -22.59 -1.80
C GLY A 22 -2.39 -22.40 -1.79
N ALA A 23 -1.76 -22.69 -2.92
CA ALA A 23 -0.38 -22.26 -3.17
C ALA A 23 -0.31 -20.77 -2.80
N PRO A 24 0.77 -20.30 -2.14
CA PRO A 24 0.93 -18.87 -1.94
C PRO A 24 0.88 -18.24 -3.33
N ALA A 25 -0.16 -17.45 -3.60
CA ALA A 25 -0.17 -16.63 -4.79
C ALA A 25 1.12 -15.81 -4.73
N ASN A 26 1.95 -15.90 -5.79
CA ASN A 26 3.13 -15.06 -5.91
C ASN A 26 2.66 -13.61 -5.99
N ALA A 27 2.50 -12.98 -4.83
CA ALA A 27 2.01 -11.63 -4.72
C ALA A 27 3.09 -10.69 -5.28
N VAL A 28 2.80 -10.06 -6.40
CA VAL A 28 3.66 -9.01 -6.95
C VAL A 28 3.41 -7.77 -6.11
N CYS A 29 4.45 -7.23 -5.50
CA CYS A 29 4.37 -6.01 -4.71
C CYS A 29 5.06 -4.85 -5.42
N LEU A 30 4.40 -3.69 -5.47
CA LEU A 30 4.98 -2.45 -5.98
C LEU A 30 4.90 -1.34 -4.92
N GLY A 31 5.96 -0.55 -4.84
CA GLY A 31 6.00 0.66 -4.02
C GLY A 31 5.41 1.86 -4.75
N PHE A 32 4.61 2.65 -4.04
CA PHE A 32 4.00 3.88 -4.53
C PHE A 32 4.38 5.03 -3.59
N SER A 33 4.56 6.21 -4.17
CA SER A 33 4.85 7.42 -3.41
C SER A 33 4.13 8.62 -4.04
N GLY A 34 3.79 9.59 -3.21
CA GLY A 34 3.15 10.84 -3.62
C GLY A 34 3.61 11.97 -2.73
N THR A 35 4.03 13.07 -3.34
CA THR A 35 4.52 14.26 -2.63
C THR A 35 3.57 15.42 -2.85
N ALA A 36 3.26 16.13 -1.77
CA ALA A 36 2.49 17.37 -1.83
C ALA A 36 2.98 18.36 -0.77
N ASP A 37 2.75 19.63 -1.03
CA ASP A 37 3.07 20.73 -0.15
C ASP A 37 1.82 21.48 0.32
N GLY A 38 2.01 22.32 1.33
CA GLY A 38 0.94 23.12 1.91
C GLY A 38 1.47 24.19 2.85
N PHE A 39 0.63 25.21 3.07
CA PHE A 39 0.87 26.25 4.07
C PHE A 39 0.65 25.73 5.50
N ASP A 40 -0.06 24.62 5.66
CA ASP A 40 -0.23 23.89 6.92
C ASP A 40 0.07 22.39 6.72
N GLN A 41 0.45 21.74 7.82
CA GLN A 41 0.84 20.33 7.79
C GLN A 41 -0.31 19.40 7.42
N VAL A 42 -1.54 19.70 7.86
CA VAL A 42 -2.70 18.84 7.64
C VAL A 42 -3.03 18.76 6.16
N THR A 43 -3.01 19.90 5.46
CA THR A 43 -3.22 19.98 4.02
C THR A 43 -2.13 19.22 3.26
N ALA A 44 -0.85 19.43 3.57
CA ALA A 44 0.27 18.76 2.89
C ALA A 44 0.19 17.23 3.06
N VAL A 45 -0.07 16.74 4.28
CA VAL A 45 -0.23 15.32 4.59
C VAL A 45 -1.42 14.72 3.85
N THR A 46 -2.58 15.38 3.91
CA THR A 46 -3.81 14.89 3.28
C THR A 46 -3.65 14.75 1.78
N ARG A 47 -3.04 15.75 1.13
CA ARG A 47 -2.77 15.72 -0.31
C ARG A 47 -1.74 14.66 -0.69
N ALA A 48 -0.67 14.49 0.09
CA ALA A 48 0.33 13.47 -0.17
C ALA A 48 -0.26 12.04 -0.04
N GLN A 49 -1.09 11.80 0.98
CA GLN A 49 -1.80 10.53 1.15
C GLN A 49 -2.81 10.27 0.02
N ALA A 50 -3.55 11.30 -0.39
CA ALA A 50 -4.46 11.21 -1.53
C ALA A 50 -3.72 10.90 -2.84
N ALA A 51 -2.55 11.50 -3.06
CA ALA A 51 -1.71 11.23 -4.24
C ALA A 51 -1.27 9.75 -4.31
N VAL A 52 -0.83 9.17 -3.20
CA VAL A 52 -0.53 7.72 -3.13
C VAL A 52 -1.75 6.86 -3.42
N ALA A 53 -2.90 7.19 -2.82
CA ALA A 53 -4.13 6.42 -3.02
C ALA A 53 -4.60 6.48 -4.48
N ALA A 54 -4.52 7.66 -5.09
CA ALA A 54 -4.83 7.86 -6.50
C ALA A 54 -3.89 7.07 -7.41
N ALA A 55 -2.58 7.11 -7.17
CA ALA A 55 -1.59 6.37 -7.96
C ALA A 55 -1.83 4.85 -7.90
N ILE A 56 -2.18 4.31 -6.73
CA ILE A 56 -2.53 2.89 -6.58
C ILE A 56 -3.82 2.56 -7.34
N ALA A 57 -4.85 3.40 -7.20
CA ALA A 57 -6.13 3.20 -7.88
C ALA A 57 -5.98 3.24 -9.41
N GLU A 58 -5.20 4.20 -9.91
CA GLU A 58 -4.89 4.34 -11.32
C GLU A 58 -4.11 3.13 -11.83
N TYR A 59 -3.06 2.70 -11.13
CA TYR A 59 -2.29 1.52 -11.52
C TYR A 59 -3.15 0.25 -11.54
N LYS A 60 -4.01 0.08 -10.52
CA LYS A 60 -4.98 -1.02 -10.46
C LYS A 60 -5.91 -1.00 -11.69
N ALA A 61 -6.43 0.16 -12.07
CA ALA A 61 -7.29 0.30 -13.24
C ALA A 61 -6.53 0.00 -14.55
N GLN A 62 -5.35 0.59 -14.72
CA GLN A 62 -4.51 0.42 -15.91
C GLN A 62 -4.09 -1.05 -16.12
N LYS A 63 -3.75 -1.76 -15.03
CA LYS A 63 -3.35 -3.16 -15.06
C LYS A 63 -4.51 -4.14 -14.89
N ARG A 64 -5.74 -3.64 -14.77
CA ARG A 64 -6.97 -4.44 -14.56
C ARG A 64 -6.83 -5.42 -13.39
N LEU A 65 -6.20 -4.99 -12.31
CA LEU A 65 -5.95 -5.83 -11.14
C LEU A 65 -7.23 -6.02 -10.32
N GLY A 66 -7.37 -7.21 -9.72
CA GLY A 66 -8.46 -7.55 -8.83
C GLY A 66 -8.30 -6.94 -7.43
N ALA A 67 -8.38 -7.78 -6.40
CA ALA A 67 -8.09 -7.35 -5.04
C ALA A 67 -6.61 -6.95 -4.91
N VAL A 68 -6.35 -5.82 -4.24
CA VAL A 68 -5.00 -5.34 -3.95
C VAL A 68 -4.93 -5.06 -2.46
N SER A 69 -3.93 -5.64 -1.80
CA SER A 69 -3.62 -5.34 -0.40
C SER A 69 -2.69 -4.13 -0.35
N VAL A 70 -2.97 -3.16 0.53
CA VAL A 70 -2.16 -1.94 0.66
C VAL A 70 -1.65 -1.82 2.09
N THR A 71 -0.34 -1.65 2.23
CA THR A 71 0.34 -1.50 3.52
C THR A 71 1.22 -0.25 3.50
N ALA A 72 1.43 0.35 4.67
CA ALA A 72 2.35 1.46 4.80
C ALA A 72 3.78 1.05 4.41
N MET A 73 4.45 1.92 3.66
CA MET A 73 5.85 1.75 3.30
C MET A 73 6.52 3.12 3.37
N ARG A 74 7.63 3.22 4.09
CA ARG A 74 8.37 4.48 4.15
C ARG A 74 8.91 4.83 2.76
N ALA A 75 8.44 5.94 2.20
CA ALA A 75 8.99 6.49 0.98
C ALA A 75 10.24 7.33 1.27
N LYS A 76 11.18 7.33 0.33
CA LYS A 76 12.26 8.30 0.32
C LYS A 76 11.64 9.69 0.04
N PRO A 77 11.98 10.73 0.82
CA PRO A 77 11.60 12.10 0.50
C PRO A 77 11.99 12.47 -0.93
N GLN A 78 11.10 13.18 -1.61
CA GLN A 78 11.32 13.68 -2.97
C GLN A 78 11.23 15.21 -2.98
N PRO A 79 12.26 15.92 -2.47
CA PRO A 79 12.32 17.38 -2.52
C PRO A 79 12.43 17.87 -3.97
N TYR A 80 11.71 18.95 -4.29
CA TYR A 80 11.74 19.55 -5.63
C TYR A 80 12.98 20.43 -5.88
N TRP A 81 13.37 21.24 -4.88
CA TRP A 81 14.41 22.26 -4.99
C TRP A 81 15.78 21.87 -4.38
N ARG A 82 15.93 20.61 -3.94
CA ARG A 82 17.12 20.12 -3.23
C ARG A 82 17.38 18.68 -3.63
N ASP A 83 18.62 18.22 -3.50
CA ASP A 83 18.97 16.81 -3.75
C ASP A 83 18.58 15.90 -2.56
N ALA A 84 18.59 16.46 -1.36
CA ALA A 84 18.27 15.76 -0.12
C ALA A 84 17.65 16.72 0.91
N VAL A 85 16.96 16.13 1.88
CA VAL A 85 16.39 16.83 3.04
C VAL A 85 17.32 16.63 4.23
N SER A 86 17.91 17.71 4.73
CA SER A 86 18.74 17.69 5.94
C SER A 86 17.93 17.29 7.18
N ALA A 87 18.59 16.68 8.16
CA ALA A 87 17.94 16.10 9.33
C ALA A 87 17.13 17.12 10.17
N ASP A 88 17.62 18.35 10.24
CA ASP A 88 17.02 19.49 10.95
C ASP A 88 15.74 20.03 10.28
N LEU A 89 15.52 19.72 9.01
CA LEU A 89 14.34 20.19 8.27
C LEU A 89 13.12 19.28 8.47
N TYR A 90 13.28 18.06 9.02
CA TYR A 90 12.16 17.14 9.15
C TYR A 90 11.20 17.56 10.25
N HIS A 91 9.92 17.57 9.89
CA HIS A 91 8.82 17.67 10.84
C HIS A 91 8.56 16.29 11.44
N LYS A 92 8.84 16.13 12.73
CA LYS A 92 8.58 14.91 13.49
C LYS A 92 7.37 15.11 14.42
N PRO A 93 6.61 14.04 14.75
CA PRO A 93 6.80 12.65 14.32
C PRO A 93 6.36 12.39 12.88
N ASP A 94 6.85 11.29 12.30
CA ASP A 94 6.34 10.77 11.02
C ASP A 94 4.89 10.28 11.23
N ILE A 95 4.03 10.43 10.21
CA ILE A 95 2.60 10.08 10.31
C ILE A 95 2.38 8.74 9.63
N VAL A 96 2.11 7.71 10.43
CA VAL A 96 1.94 6.32 9.97
C VAL A 96 0.48 5.89 10.14
N LYS A 97 -0.14 5.47 9.04
CA LYS A 97 -1.46 4.83 9.00
C LYS A 97 -1.29 3.41 8.46
N ALA A 98 -2.34 2.58 8.52
CA ALA A 98 -2.27 1.21 8.00
C ALA A 98 -1.83 1.12 6.52
N ASN A 99 -2.24 2.08 5.70
CA ASN A 99 -2.04 2.10 4.25
C ASN A 99 -1.06 3.16 3.75
N SER A 100 -0.43 3.94 4.63
CA SER A 100 0.48 5.01 4.22
C SER A 100 1.46 5.38 5.33
N TYR A 101 2.72 5.63 4.94
CA TYR A 101 3.76 6.20 5.79
C TYR A 101 4.10 7.59 5.25
N THR A 102 3.92 8.64 6.04
CA THR A 102 4.14 10.03 5.62
C THR A 102 5.31 10.63 6.37
N VAL A 103 6.28 11.18 5.63
CA VAL A 103 7.38 11.99 6.14
C VAL A 103 7.17 13.42 5.68
N CYS A 104 7.39 14.39 6.56
CA CYS A 104 7.25 15.82 6.25
C CYS A 104 8.52 16.59 6.59
N TRP A 105 8.75 17.69 5.89
CA TRP A 105 9.88 18.58 6.12
C TRP A 105 9.57 20.02 5.70
N ALA A 106 10.40 20.96 6.13
CA ALA A 106 10.31 22.35 5.72
C ALA A 106 10.75 22.53 4.26
N GLY A 107 9.83 23.02 3.42
CA GLY A 107 10.13 23.37 2.03
C GLY A 107 10.84 24.72 1.91
N VAL A 108 11.20 25.06 0.68
CA VAL A 108 11.82 26.37 0.37
C VAL A 108 10.76 27.48 0.30
N ILE A 109 9.61 27.18 -0.32
CA ILE A 109 8.48 28.11 -0.46
C ILE A 109 7.38 27.73 0.53
N SER A 110 6.93 26.49 0.47
CA SER A 110 5.88 25.97 1.35
C SER A 110 6.49 25.50 2.69
N PRO A 111 5.92 25.91 3.84
CA PRO A 111 6.45 25.53 5.15
C PRO A 111 6.35 24.02 5.43
N TYR A 112 5.46 23.32 4.73
CA TYR A 112 5.30 21.88 4.82
C TYR A 112 5.35 21.25 3.44
N VAL A 113 6.27 20.31 3.26
CA VAL A 113 6.32 19.38 2.13
C VAL A 113 6.30 17.98 2.70
N CYS A 114 5.40 17.13 2.21
CA CYS A 114 5.22 15.78 2.72
C CYS A 114 5.26 14.76 1.58
N THR A 115 5.97 13.65 1.78
CA THR A 115 5.89 12.47 0.93
C THR A 115 5.21 11.34 1.69
N SER A 116 4.15 10.81 1.11
CA SER A 116 3.51 9.57 1.55
C SER A 116 4.03 8.40 0.73
N GLY A 117 4.18 7.24 1.36
CA GLY A 117 4.54 5.98 0.71
C GLY A 117 3.64 4.83 1.11
N ALA A 118 3.40 3.92 0.19
CA ALA A 118 2.66 2.69 0.40
C ALA A 118 3.19 1.56 -0.48
N LYS A 119 2.96 0.32 -0.06
CA LYS A 119 3.23 -0.88 -0.84
C LYS A 119 1.90 -1.56 -1.15
N ALA A 120 1.65 -1.80 -2.44
CA ALA A 120 0.47 -2.50 -2.91
C ALA A 120 0.87 -3.88 -3.46
N CYS A 121 0.18 -4.94 -3.05
CA CYS A 121 0.47 -6.31 -3.49
C CYS A 121 -0.79 -7.02 -4.01
N TRP A 122 -0.64 -7.80 -5.09
CA TRP A 122 -1.72 -8.54 -5.77
C TRP A 122 -1.22 -9.85 -6.38
#